data_AF-Q9C4N1-F1
#
_entry.id   AF-Q9C4N1-F1
#
_cell.length_a   1.000
_cell.length_b   1.000
_cell.length_c   1.000
_cell.angle_alpha   90.00
_cell.angle_beta   90.00
_cell.angle_gamma   90.00
#
_symmetry.space_group_name_H-M   'P 1'
#
loop_
_entity.id
_entity.type
_entity.pdbx_description
1 polymer ?
#
loop_
_entity_poly.entity_id
_entity_poly.type
_entity_poly.pdbx_seq_one_letter_code
_entity_poly.pdbx_strand_id
1 'polypeptide(L)'
;MATIATDKAAEWILRNYPGEAKLIAISGNLCTDKKPALLNAILGRGKTVVAEATIKRDIALRVLKAAPEDIDTVNRVKNLLGSARAGSPSFNAHYANIIAAIFIATGQDVAQVVESSMGYTWTEVRNGDLYISVTLPSLELGTVGGG
;
A
#
# COMPACT_ATOMS: atom_id res chain seq x y z
N MET A 1 5.27 -3.03 20.12
CA MET A 1 6.67 -3.53 20.04
C MET A 1 7.62 -2.43 19.60
N ALA A 2 7.51 -1.91 18.38
CA ALA A 2 8.44 -0.91 17.84
C ALA A 2 8.61 0.33 18.74
N THR A 3 7.52 0.90 19.25
CA THR A 3 7.56 2.05 20.16
C THR A 3 8.43 1.84 21.40
N ILE A 4 8.33 0.66 22.04
CA ILE A 4 9.10 0.35 23.26
C ILE A 4 10.59 0.20 22.92
N ALA A 5 10.90 -0.46 21.80
CA ALA A 5 12.28 -0.59 21.34
C ALA A 5 12.89 0.77 20.96
N THR A 6 12.13 1.62 20.27
CA THR A 6 12.56 2.99 19.90
C THR A 6 12.77 3.88 21.12
N ASP A 7 11.91 3.78 22.14
CA ASP A 7 12.07 4.50 23.39
C ASP A 7 13.37 4.10 24.10
N LYS A 8 13.67 2.80 24.17
CA LYS A 8 14.95 2.31 24.71
C LYS A 8 16.17 2.71 23.87
N ALA A 9 16.03 2.77 22.56
CA ALA A 9 17.09 3.29 21.69
C ALA A 9 17.31 4.79 21.93
N ALA A 10 16.23 5.58 22.10
CA ALA A 10 16.32 7.00 22.39
C ALA A 10 16.98 7.26 23.76
N GLU A 11 16.60 6.51 24.80
CA GLU A 11 17.28 6.55 26.12
C GLU A 11 18.78 6.25 26.01
N TRP A 12 19.18 5.31 25.15
CA TRP A 12 20.59 5.02 24.91
C TRP A 12 21.30 6.20 24.23
N ILE A 13 20.71 6.79 23.18
CA ILE A 13 21.28 7.95 22.49
C ILE A 13 21.47 9.12 23.46
N LEU A 14 20.44 9.47 24.24
CA LEU A 14 20.51 10.59 25.19
C LEU A 14 21.57 10.40 26.28
N ARG A 15 21.85 9.15 26.68
CA ARG A 15 22.91 8.82 27.64
C ARG A 15 24.31 8.95 27.05
N ASN A 16 24.49 8.65 25.76
CA ASN A 16 25.80 8.71 25.10
C ASN A 16 26.14 10.09 24.53
N TYR A 17 25.13 10.94 24.30
CA TYR A 17 25.26 12.30 23.78
C TYR A 17 24.53 13.31 24.68
N PRO A 18 24.96 13.47 25.95
CA PRO A 18 24.23 14.28 26.92
C PRO A 18 24.23 15.77 26.55
N GLY A 19 23.05 16.38 26.54
CA GLY A 19 22.88 17.82 26.29
C GLY A 19 22.87 18.23 24.81
N GLU A 20 23.21 17.33 23.89
CA GLU A 20 23.21 17.61 22.44
C GLU A 20 21.83 17.44 21.79
N ALA A 21 20.97 16.60 22.36
CA ALA A 21 19.66 16.31 21.83
C ALA A 21 18.58 16.26 22.92
N LYS A 22 17.34 16.51 22.51
CA LYS A 22 16.15 16.36 23.34
C LYS A 22 15.11 15.54 22.58
N LEU A 23 14.64 14.45 23.18
CA LEU A 23 13.51 13.70 22.65
C LEU A 23 12.23 14.52 22.83
N ILE A 24 11.61 14.94 21.73
CA ILE A 24 10.34 15.68 21.75
C ILE A 24 9.15 14.73 21.71
N ALA A 25 9.19 13.76 20.79
CA ALA A 25 8.17 12.72 20.66
C ALA A 25 8.81 11.46 20.04
N ILE A 26 8.37 10.29 20.49
CA ILE A 26 8.81 9.01 19.92
C ILE A 26 8.35 8.86 18.47
N SER A 27 7.15 9.35 18.14
CA SER A 27 6.62 9.38 16.77
C SER A 27 6.55 10.82 16.26
N GLY A 28 7.53 11.19 15.43
CA GLY A 28 7.58 12.50 14.75
C GLY A 28 6.83 12.54 13.42
N ASN A 29 5.84 11.65 13.20
CA ASN A 29 5.12 11.46 11.94
C ASN A 29 5.96 11.02 10.72
N LEU A 30 7.26 10.76 10.89
CA LEU A 30 8.13 10.21 9.85
C LEU A 30 8.08 8.66 9.78
N CYS A 31 7.14 8.03 10.48
CA CYS A 31 6.90 6.59 10.40
C CYS A 31 6.41 6.14 9.01
N THR A 32 5.36 6.69 8.37
CA THR A 32 4.23 7.49 8.85
C THR A 32 3.04 6.58 9.17
N ASP A 33 2.44 6.69 10.37
CA ASP A 33 1.35 5.79 10.80
C ASP A 33 -0.05 6.39 10.69
N LYS A 34 -0.97 5.73 9.99
CA LYS A 34 -2.38 6.12 9.82
C LYS A 34 -2.59 7.45 9.11
N LYS A 35 -1.61 7.87 8.30
CA LYS A 35 -1.68 9.08 7.47
C LYS A 35 -1.10 8.78 6.09
N PRO A 36 -1.66 9.36 5.01
CA PRO A 36 -1.12 9.18 3.68
C PRO A 36 0.26 9.83 3.60
N ALA A 37 1.28 9.07 3.19
CA ALA A 37 2.64 9.56 3.06
C ALA A 37 3.35 8.89 1.88
N LEU A 38 3.91 9.71 0.98
CA LEU A 38 4.72 9.22 -0.13
C LEU A 38 5.94 8.41 0.36
N LEU A 39 6.44 8.71 1.56
CA LEU A 39 7.51 7.96 2.22
C LEU A 39 7.19 6.46 2.31
N ASN A 40 5.98 6.10 2.75
CA ASN A 40 5.54 4.72 2.86
C ASN A 40 5.43 4.03 1.49
N ALA A 41 5.07 4.78 0.44
CA ALA A 41 5.03 4.23 -0.92
C ALA A 41 6.43 4.00 -1.52
N ILE A 42 7.42 4.84 -1.18
CA ILE A 42 8.78 4.77 -1.73
C ILE A 42 9.65 3.77 -0.95
N LEU A 43 9.65 3.86 0.38
CA LEU A 43 10.53 3.05 1.24
C LEU A 43 9.86 1.78 1.77
N GLY A 44 8.54 1.67 1.61
CA GLY A 44 7.73 0.60 2.16
C GLY A 44 7.46 0.75 3.65
N ARG A 45 6.43 0.06 4.14
CA ARG A 45 6.11 -0.07 5.57
C ARG A 45 5.32 -1.35 5.83
N GLY A 46 5.69 -2.13 6.84
CA GLY A 46 5.05 -3.43 7.07
C GLY A 46 5.50 -4.48 6.03
N LYS A 47 4.69 -4.74 5.01
CA LYS A 47 4.96 -5.72 3.94
C LYS A 47 4.85 -5.05 2.57
N THR A 48 5.86 -5.26 1.74
CA THR A 48 5.81 -4.96 0.30
C THR A 48 5.37 -6.21 -0.43
N VAL A 49 4.23 -6.16 -1.12
CA VAL A 49 3.62 -7.31 -1.79
C VAL A 49 3.37 -6.98 -3.25
N VAL A 50 3.67 -7.94 -4.13
CA VAL A 50 3.31 -7.94 -5.55
C VAL A 50 2.53 -9.22 -5.84
N ALA A 51 1.41 -9.10 -6.55
CA ALA A 51 0.68 -10.23 -7.11
C ALA A 51 0.37 -9.97 -8.58
N GLU A 52 0.47 -11.00 -9.42
CA GLU A 52 0.29 -10.90 -10.86
C GLU A 52 -0.45 -12.11 -11.43
N ALA A 53 -1.10 -11.90 -12.57
CA ALA A 53 -1.78 -12.95 -13.32
C ALA A 53 -1.85 -12.62 -14.81
N THR A 54 -2.01 -13.65 -15.63
CA THR A 54 -2.41 -13.51 -17.04
C THR A 54 -3.83 -14.07 -17.22
N ILE A 55 -4.74 -13.21 -17.65
CA ILE A 55 -6.14 -13.53 -17.93
C ILE A 55 -6.26 -13.74 -19.44
N LYS A 56 -6.60 -14.97 -19.84
CA LYS A 56 -6.79 -15.30 -21.25
C LYS A 56 -7.91 -14.48 -21.87
N ARG A 57 -7.78 -14.13 -23.15
CA ARG A 57 -8.77 -13.32 -23.89
C ARG A 57 -10.18 -13.90 -23.81
N ASP A 58 -10.33 -15.20 -24.01
CA ASP A 58 -11.63 -15.88 -23.95
C ASP A 58 -12.27 -15.76 -22.56
N ILE A 59 -11.46 -15.82 -21.49
CA ILE A 59 -11.89 -15.60 -20.11
C ILE A 59 -12.28 -14.14 -19.89
N ALA A 60 -11.48 -13.17 -20.35
CA ALA A 60 -11.80 -11.75 -20.24
C ALA A 60 -13.15 -11.42 -20.93
N LEU A 61 -13.33 -11.87 -22.17
CA LEU A 61 -14.58 -11.64 -22.92
C LEU A 61 -15.78 -12.36 -22.29
N ARG A 62 -15.60 -13.61 -21.84
CA ARG A 62 -16.70 -14.42 -21.31
C ARG A 62 -17.07 -14.09 -19.87
N VAL A 63 -16.11 -13.75 -19.01
CA VAL A 63 -16.33 -13.55 -17.56
C VAL A 63 -16.36 -12.06 -17.24
N LEU A 64 -15.32 -11.32 -17.64
CA LEU A 64 -15.21 -9.87 -17.36
C LEU A 64 -16.06 -9.01 -18.32
N LYS A 65 -16.51 -9.60 -19.44
CA LYS A 65 -17.33 -8.94 -20.47
C LYS A 65 -16.65 -7.71 -21.10
N ALA A 66 -15.33 -7.71 -21.13
CA ALA A 66 -14.52 -6.63 -21.69
C ALA A 66 -13.31 -7.20 -22.44
N ALA A 67 -12.89 -6.50 -23.50
CA ALA A 67 -11.67 -6.87 -24.21
C ALA A 67 -10.43 -6.50 -23.38
N PRO A 68 -9.35 -7.31 -23.41
CA PRO A 68 -8.07 -6.98 -22.78
C PRO A 68 -7.57 -5.57 -23.08
N GLU A 69 -7.74 -5.11 -24.32
CA GLU A 69 -7.34 -3.78 -24.78
C GLU A 69 -8.11 -2.65 -24.09
N ASP A 70 -9.41 -2.84 -23.87
CA ASP A 70 -10.26 -1.86 -23.17
C ASP A 70 -9.87 -1.76 -21.70
N ILE A 71 -9.60 -2.90 -21.06
CA ILE A 71 -9.17 -2.95 -19.66
C ILE A 71 -7.82 -2.25 -19.48
N ASP A 72 -6.85 -2.51 -20.36
CA ASP A 72 -5.55 -1.84 -20.32
C ASP A 72 -5.68 -0.32 -20.52
N THR A 73 -6.51 0.08 -21.49
CA THR A 73 -6.79 1.49 -21.76
C THR A 73 -7.37 2.16 -20.52
N VAL A 74 -8.39 1.57 -19.90
CA VAL A 74 -9.02 2.10 -18.68
C VAL A 74 -8.00 2.20 -17.55
N ASN A 75 -7.16 1.19 -17.32
CA ASN A 75 -6.14 1.25 -16.27
C ASN A 75 -5.17 2.42 -16.51
N ARG A 76 -4.66 2.60 -17.74
CA ARG A 76 -3.73 3.71 -18.06
C ARG A 76 -4.37 5.08 -17.87
N VAL A 77 -5.60 5.29 -18.36
CA VAL A 77 -6.24 6.61 -18.26
C VAL A 77 -6.77 6.90 -16.87
N LYS A 78 -7.30 5.89 -16.16
CA LYS A 78 -7.95 6.06 -14.85
C LYS A 78 -6.97 5.96 -13.70
N ASN A 79 -6.28 4.82 -13.59
CA ASN A 79 -5.42 4.51 -12.46
C ASN A 79 -4.07 5.23 -12.55
N LEU A 80 -3.52 5.43 -13.76
CA LEU A 80 -2.25 6.10 -13.94
C LEU A 80 -2.43 7.61 -14.18
N LEU A 81 -2.93 7.99 -15.36
CA LEU A 81 -3.04 9.40 -15.75
C LEU A 81 -3.98 10.19 -14.84
N GLY A 82 -5.16 9.63 -14.53
CA GLY A 82 -6.14 10.26 -13.65
C GLY A 82 -5.58 10.50 -12.24
N SER A 83 -5.00 9.49 -11.61
CA SER A 83 -4.36 9.62 -10.30
C SER A 83 -3.17 10.58 -10.31
N ALA A 84 -2.34 10.56 -11.36
CA ALA A 84 -1.25 11.51 -11.53
C ALA A 84 -1.76 12.95 -11.59
N ARG A 85 -2.83 13.20 -12.37
CA ARG A 85 -3.46 14.51 -12.46
C ARG A 85 -4.05 14.97 -11.13
N ALA A 86 -4.58 14.03 -10.34
CA ALA A 86 -5.16 14.32 -9.02
C ALA A 86 -4.12 14.52 -7.91
N GLY A 87 -2.82 14.28 -8.17
CA GLY A 87 -1.79 14.29 -7.13
C GLY A 87 -1.95 13.16 -6.11
N SER A 88 -2.61 12.06 -6.50
CA SER A 88 -2.81 10.91 -5.64
C SER A 88 -1.51 10.13 -5.45
N PRO A 89 -1.14 9.73 -4.22
CA PRO A 89 -0.03 8.81 -3.99
C PRO A 89 -0.42 7.34 -4.26
N SER A 90 -1.64 7.08 -4.73
CA SER A 90 -2.19 5.74 -4.96
C SER A 90 -2.86 5.65 -6.34
N PHE A 91 -2.44 4.65 -7.12
CA PHE A 91 -2.71 4.49 -8.56
C PHE A 91 -3.47 3.19 -8.83
N ASN A 92 -4.62 3.04 -8.17
CA ASN A 92 -5.46 1.86 -8.26
C ASN A 92 -6.95 2.25 -8.29
N ALA A 93 -7.82 1.24 -8.47
CA ALA A 93 -9.25 1.47 -8.53
C ALA A 93 -9.92 1.54 -7.16
N HIS A 94 -9.72 0.54 -6.32
CA HIS A 94 -10.46 0.40 -5.06
C HIS A 94 -9.75 -0.50 -4.03
N TYR A 95 -8.42 -0.47 -3.93
CA TYR A 95 -7.68 -1.30 -2.97
C TYR A 95 -8.22 -1.13 -1.54
N ALA A 96 -8.57 0.10 -1.15
CA ALA A 96 -9.15 0.40 0.15
C ALA A 96 -10.39 -0.44 0.48
N ASN A 97 -11.25 -0.74 -0.49
CA ASN A 97 -12.44 -1.56 -0.25
C ASN A 97 -12.08 -2.99 0.13
N ILE A 98 -11.15 -3.62 -0.61
CA ILE A 98 -10.75 -5.02 -0.36
C ILE A 98 -9.94 -5.12 0.93
N ILE A 99 -9.00 -4.19 1.12
CA ILE A 99 -8.16 -4.13 2.32
C ILE A 99 -9.02 -3.90 3.56
N ALA A 100 -9.96 -2.93 3.54
CA ALA A 100 -10.85 -2.69 4.67
C ALA A 100 -11.71 -3.92 5.00
N ALA A 101 -12.28 -4.58 4.00
CA ALA A 101 -13.10 -5.78 4.21
C ALA A 101 -12.29 -6.91 4.88
N ILE A 102 -11.08 -7.18 4.39
CA ILE A 102 -10.20 -8.20 4.97
C ILE A 102 -9.76 -7.77 6.37
N PHE A 103 -9.37 -6.52 6.57
CA PHE A 103 -8.91 -6.00 7.85
C PHE A 103 -9.97 -6.15 8.94
N ILE A 104 -11.21 -5.75 8.63
CA ILE A 104 -12.35 -5.93 9.53
C ILE A 104 -12.59 -7.41 9.82
N ALA A 105 -12.59 -8.26 8.79
CA ALA A 105 -12.86 -9.69 8.94
C ALA A 105 -11.78 -10.45 9.72
N THR A 106 -10.55 -9.93 9.77
CA THR A 106 -9.38 -10.61 10.34
C THR A 106 -8.78 -9.88 11.55
N GLY A 107 -9.53 -8.95 12.17
CA GLY A 107 -9.12 -8.28 13.41
C GLY A 107 -7.93 -7.33 13.27
N GLN A 108 -7.69 -6.79 12.08
CA GLN A 108 -6.60 -5.84 11.84
C GLN A 108 -6.99 -4.42 12.30
N ASP A 109 -6.00 -3.54 12.40
CA ASP A 109 -6.23 -2.13 12.69
C ASP A 109 -6.79 -1.42 11.44
N VAL A 110 -8.11 -1.18 11.43
CA VAL A 110 -8.83 -0.59 10.30
C VAL A 110 -8.35 0.83 9.96
N ALA A 111 -7.76 1.56 10.92
CA ALA A 111 -7.20 2.88 10.62
C ALA A 111 -5.97 2.79 9.68
N GLN A 112 -5.29 1.63 9.67
CA GLN A 112 -4.16 1.38 8.77
C GLN A 112 -4.57 1.08 7.32
N VAL A 113 -5.87 1.08 7.00
CA VAL A 113 -6.33 1.08 5.60
C VAL A 113 -5.77 2.27 4.82
N VAL A 114 -5.51 3.40 5.50
CA VAL A 114 -4.95 4.62 4.90
C VAL A 114 -3.63 4.32 4.16
N GLU A 115 -2.66 3.69 4.82
CA GLU A 115 -1.40 3.29 4.20
C GLU A 115 -1.47 1.94 3.48
N SER A 116 -2.25 0.97 4.00
CA SER A 116 -2.28 -0.39 3.46
C SER A 116 -3.00 -0.49 2.12
N SER A 117 -3.75 0.55 1.74
CA SER A 117 -4.38 0.67 0.42
C SER A 117 -3.59 1.55 -0.57
N MET A 118 -2.42 2.06 -0.15
CA MET A 118 -1.49 2.71 -1.07
C MET A 118 -0.87 1.66 -2.00
N GLY A 119 -0.79 1.98 -3.28
CA GLY A 119 -0.26 1.05 -4.26
C GLY A 119 -0.67 1.40 -5.68
N TYR A 120 -0.28 0.56 -6.62
CA TYR A 120 -0.55 0.77 -8.04
C TYR A 120 -0.98 -0.52 -8.74
N THR A 121 -1.81 -0.37 -9.76
CA THR A 121 -2.24 -1.46 -10.66
C THR A 121 -1.56 -1.28 -12.01
N TRP A 122 -0.94 -2.33 -12.51
CA TRP A 122 -0.40 -2.36 -13.87
C TRP A 122 -1.16 -3.37 -14.73
N THR A 123 -1.29 -3.03 -16.01
CA THR A 123 -1.90 -3.88 -17.02
C THR A 123 -1.07 -3.81 -18.30
N GLU A 124 -1.13 -4.88 -19.07
CA GLU A 124 -0.51 -4.94 -20.40
C GLU A 124 -1.22 -6.02 -21.23
N VAL A 125 -1.46 -5.74 -22.51
CA VAL A 125 -1.93 -6.78 -23.43
C VAL A 125 -0.74 -7.54 -23.99
N ARG A 126 -0.66 -8.85 -23.73
CA ARG A 126 0.43 -9.72 -24.17
C ARG A 126 -0.13 -10.85 -25.01
N ASN A 127 0.23 -10.91 -26.30
CA ASN A 127 -0.28 -11.90 -27.25
C ASN A 127 -1.82 -11.99 -27.29
N GLY A 128 -2.51 -10.87 -27.07
CA GLY A 128 -3.98 -10.78 -27.03
C GLY A 128 -4.63 -11.11 -25.68
N ASP A 129 -3.86 -11.60 -24.70
CA ASP A 129 -4.29 -11.83 -23.31
C ASP A 129 -4.00 -10.62 -22.42
N LEU A 130 -4.68 -10.52 -21.28
CA LEU A 130 -4.47 -9.43 -20.32
C LEU A 130 -3.49 -9.89 -19.22
N TYR A 131 -2.30 -9.31 -19.19
CA TYR A 131 -1.47 -9.31 -17.98
C TYR A 131 -1.98 -8.23 -17.02
N ILE A 132 -2.07 -8.57 -15.74
CA ILE A 132 -2.43 -7.64 -14.66
C ILE A 132 -1.54 -7.90 -13.44
N SER A 133 -1.10 -6.84 -12.79
CA SER A 133 -0.43 -6.91 -11.49
C SER A 133 -0.84 -5.80 -10.55
N VAL A 134 -0.73 -6.10 -9.26
CA VAL A 134 -0.99 -5.18 -8.16
C VAL A 134 0.24 -5.12 -7.26
N THR A 135 0.63 -3.92 -6.86
CA THR A 135 1.73 -3.70 -5.91
C THR A 135 1.23 -2.89 -4.73
N LEU A 136 1.43 -3.42 -3.52
CA LEU A 136 1.15 -2.75 -2.24
C LEU A 136 2.48 -2.62 -1.46
N PRO A 137 3.12 -1.45 -1.46
CA PRO A 137 4.40 -1.24 -0.78
C PRO A 137 4.30 -1.12 0.75
N SER A 138 3.12 -0.80 1.27
CA SER A 138 2.92 -0.44 2.68
C SER A 138 1.82 -1.21 3.38
N LEU A 139 1.74 -2.53 3.16
CA LEU A 139 0.70 -3.38 3.74
C LEU A 139 1.02 -3.76 5.18
N GLU A 140 0.29 -3.18 6.14
CA GLU A 140 0.49 -3.42 7.57
C GLU A 140 -0.55 -4.39 8.12
N LEU A 141 -0.08 -5.60 8.43
CA LEU A 141 -0.92 -6.66 8.98
C LEU A 141 -0.14 -7.53 9.97
N GLY A 142 -0.87 -8.23 10.82
CA GLY A 142 -0.37 -9.19 11.79
C GLY A 142 -1.37 -10.29 12.07
N THR A 143 -0.89 -11.46 12.49
CA THR A 143 -1.72 -12.62 12.83
C THR A 143 -1.74 -12.94 14.34
N VAL A 144 -0.99 -12.19 15.14
CA VAL A 144 -0.93 -12.30 16.60
C VAL A 144 -0.85 -10.90 17.20
N GLY A 145 -1.63 -10.67 18.26
CA GLY A 145 -1.74 -9.37 18.93
C GLY A 145 -2.65 -8.40 18.17
N GLY A 146 -3.23 -7.43 18.89
CA GLY A 146 -4.28 -6.57 18.32
C GLY A 146 -5.68 -7.11 18.62
N GLY A 147 -6.57 -7.03 17.63
CA GLY A 147 -8.00 -7.39 17.73
C GLY A 147 -8.29 -8.88 17.62
#